data_AF-A0A176YR80-F1
#
_entry.id   AF-A0A176YR80-F1
#
_cell.length_a   1.000
_cell.length_b   1.000
_cell.length_c   1.000
_cell.angle_alpha   90.00
_cell.angle_beta   90.00
_cell.angle_gamma   90.00
#
_symmetry.space_group_name_H-M   'P 1'
#
loop_
_entity.id
_entity.type
_entity.pdbx_description
1 polymer ?
#
loop_
_entity_poly.entity_id
_entity_poly.type
_entity_poly.pdbx_seq_one_letter_code
_entity_poly.pdbx_strand_id
1 'polypeptide(L)'
;MKLIRPLAALALLVASALPAASADAMFPPGLRLGMVPLIGLNKAKTFPGFENEDGSVKVLVTELPPAAYGEVASAFNANPAGTGVKQDKIETPAGLAYFTTESGKAGDTPVKRYSMIVPGAGFSGYVAVQIPENATKIYTDEAVRQMFASTVTRREVSVDEQIALMPFKITDLAEFKNVRTLAPGISIILADGDESSGFEPKPYMILGLIGATPQQADDRARFAQEAALQIPGMRESRVTMSEPIRINGQQGYETRIDGVSGKDKTPVTVVQWIRFGGSTSLRIIASAPRDQWSNAFTRFRAVRDGIQPKG
;
A
#
# COMPACT_ATOMS: atom_id res chain seq x y z
N MET A 1 33.09 -1.81 57.16
CA MET A 1 32.16 -1.17 56.20
C MET A 1 32.79 -0.93 54.81
N LYS A 2 33.60 -1.85 54.26
CA LYS A 2 34.34 -1.67 52.98
C LYS A 2 33.76 -2.47 51.79
N LEU A 3 32.65 -3.20 51.98
CA LEU A 3 32.05 -4.09 50.98
C LEU A 3 30.85 -3.48 50.23
N ILE A 4 30.37 -2.29 50.63
CA ILE A 4 29.18 -1.66 50.01
C ILE A 4 29.56 -0.87 48.74
N ARG A 5 30.81 -0.36 48.67
CA ARG A 5 31.32 0.39 47.50
C ARG A 5 31.45 -0.43 46.19
N PRO A 6 31.95 -1.68 46.18
CA PRO A 6 32.05 -2.44 44.93
C PRO A 6 30.70 -2.93 44.41
N LEU A 7 29.71 -3.15 45.29
CA LEU A 7 28.35 -3.55 44.90
C LEU A 7 27.57 -2.42 44.19
N ALA A 8 27.76 -1.17 44.61
CA ALA A 8 27.18 -0.02 43.92
C ALA A 8 27.78 0.21 42.52
N ALA A 9 29.08 -0.05 42.34
CA ALA A 9 29.74 0.05 41.04
C ALA A 9 29.31 -1.06 40.06
N LEU A 10 29.08 -2.28 40.56
CA LEU A 10 28.59 -3.39 39.74
C LEU A 10 27.13 -3.19 39.31
N ALA A 11 26.28 -2.60 40.17
CA ALA A 11 24.89 -2.27 39.84
C ALA A 11 24.78 -1.17 38.75
N LEU A 12 25.69 -0.18 38.73
CA LEU A 12 25.74 0.81 37.65
C LEU A 12 26.24 0.23 36.32
N LEU A 13 27.15 -0.74 36.34
CA LEU A 13 27.68 -1.40 35.14
C LEU A 13 26.68 -2.37 34.49
N VAL A 14 25.80 -3.00 35.28
CA VAL A 14 24.75 -3.89 34.75
C VAL A 14 23.57 -3.08 34.18
N ALA A 15 23.29 -1.88 34.70
CA ALA A 15 22.26 -0.99 34.15
C ALA A 15 22.61 -0.40 32.76
N SER A 16 23.91 -0.26 32.43
CA SER A 16 24.36 0.18 31.10
C SER A 16 24.42 -0.93 30.05
N ALA A 17 24.16 -2.19 30.42
CA ALA A 17 24.23 -3.35 29.54
C ALA A 17 22.86 -3.82 29.03
N LEU A 18 21.78 -3.12 29.38
CA LEU A 18 20.51 -3.30 28.70
C LEU A 18 20.67 -2.76 27.28
N PRO A 19 20.39 -3.55 26.22
CA PRO A 19 20.21 -3.00 24.90
C PRO A 19 19.19 -1.87 25.07
N ALA A 20 19.58 -0.63 24.73
CA ALA A 20 18.59 0.38 24.47
C ALA A 20 17.63 -0.26 23.48
N ALA A 21 16.37 -0.44 23.88
CA ALA A 21 15.35 -0.96 22.99
C ALA A 21 15.37 -0.04 21.78
N SER A 22 16.00 -0.49 20.69
CA SER A 22 15.97 0.22 19.42
C SER A 22 14.50 0.40 19.13
N ALA A 23 14.03 1.64 19.06
CA ALA A 23 12.66 1.90 18.69
C ALA A 23 12.35 1.09 17.42
N ASP A 24 11.26 0.33 17.44
CA ASP A 24 10.91 -0.51 16.31
C ASP A 24 10.57 0.39 15.12
N ALA A 25 11.05 0.02 13.94
CA ALA A 25 10.75 0.76 12.73
C ALA A 25 9.24 0.75 12.46
N MET A 26 8.71 1.93 12.15
CA MET A 26 7.32 2.12 11.79
C MET A 26 7.18 2.09 10.26
N PHE A 27 6.25 1.28 9.78
CA PHE A 27 5.88 1.21 8.37
C PHE A 27 4.63 2.07 8.14
N PRO A 28 4.67 3.05 7.20
CA PRO A 28 3.46 3.67 6.71
C PRO A 28 2.53 2.61 6.12
N PRO A 29 1.20 2.74 6.29
CA PRO A 29 0.27 1.70 5.92
C PRO A 29 0.38 1.34 4.43
N GLY A 30 0.54 0.05 4.13
CA GLY A 30 0.63 -0.46 2.76
C GLY A 30 2.00 -0.35 2.10
N LEU A 31 3.04 0.13 2.79
CA LEU A 31 4.40 0.24 2.25
C LEU A 31 5.35 -0.80 2.83
N ARG A 32 6.34 -1.20 2.05
CA ARG A 32 7.44 -2.10 2.45
C ARG A 32 8.63 -1.38 3.05
N LEU A 33 8.64 -0.04 3.01
CA LEU A 33 9.68 0.80 3.60
C LEU A 33 9.24 1.32 4.97
N GLY A 34 10.10 1.16 5.98
CA GLY A 34 9.86 1.63 7.34
C GLY A 34 11.08 2.32 7.93
N MET A 35 10.88 3.11 8.97
CA MET A 35 11.93 3.83 9.69
C MET A 35 11.46 4.17 11.10
N VAL A 36 12.40 4.54 11.97
CA VAL A 36 12.11 5.13 13.28
C VAL A 36 11.88 6.63 13.08
N PRO A 37 10.64 7.13 13.20
CA PRO A 37 10.39 8.55 13.00
C PRO A 37 11.03 9.39 14.11
N LEU A 38 11.34 10.65 13.80
CA LEU A 38 11.81 11.61 14.79
C LEU A 38 10.77 11.84 15.90
N ILE A 39 11.26 12.16 17.09
CA ILE A 39 10.39 12.51 18.23
C ILE A 39 9.43 13.64 17.82
N GLY A 40 8.15 13.46 18.15
CA GLY A 40 7.09 14.40 17.79
C GLY A 40 6.50 14.20 16.38
N LEU A 41 7.05 13.30 15.57
CA LEU A 41 6.42 12.88 14.31
C LEU A 41 5.52 11.66 14.54
N ASN A 42 4.30 11.74 14.03
CA ASN A 42 3.28 10.69 14.06
C ASN A 42 2.95 10.23 12.65
N LYS A 43 2.31 9.08 12.49
CA LYS A 43 1.82 8.63 11.18
C LYS A 43 0.87 9.69 10.60
N ALA A 44 1.16 10.12 9.37
CA ALA A 44 0.35 11.09 8.68
C ALA A 44 -1.01 10.49 8.31
N LYS A 45 -2.05 11.33 8.35
CA LYS A 45 -3.43 10.89 8.05
C LYS A 45 -3.79 10.99 6.58
N THR A 46 -3.12 11.88 5.84
CA THR A 46 -3.49 12.25 4.47
C THR A 46 -2.47 11.87 3.41
N PHE A 47 -1.31 11.35 3.82
CA PHE A 47 -0.26 10.88 2.91
C PHE A 47 0.53 9.73 3.55
N PRO A 48 1.23 8.89 2.75
CA PRO A 48 2.03 7.80 3.28
C PRO A 48 3.31 8.36 3.91
N GLY A 49 3.37 8.39 5.24
CA GLY A 49 4.54 8.93 5.92
C GLY A 49 4.27 9.40 7.35
N PHE A 50 5.00 10.42 7.76
CA PHE A 50 4.94 10.99 9.11
C PHE A 50 4.84 12.52 9.08
N GLU A 51 4.18 13.09 10.08
CA GLU A 51 4.05 14.53 10.27
C GLU A 51 4.06 14.89 11.76
N ASN A 52 4.49 16.12 12.07
CA ASN A 52 4.29 16.66 13.41
C ASN A 52 2.83 17.14 13.60
N GLU A 53 2.46 17.46 14.83
CA GLU A 53 1.07 17.78 15.19
C GLU A 53 0.45 18.94 14.40
N ASP A 54 1.25 19.96 14.06
CA ASP A 54 0.80 21.12 13.26
C ASP A 54 0.95 20.92 11.73
N GLY A 55 1.49 19.78 11.29
CA GLY A 55 1.69 19.44 9.87
C GLY A 55 2.77 20.26 9.16
N SER A 56 3.57 21.05 9.88
CA SER A 56 4.63 21.90 9.31
C SER A 56 5.85 21.08 8.87
N VAL A 57 6.14 19.97 9.56
CA VAL A 57 7.19 19.01 9.21
C VAL A 57 6.57 17.76 8.61
N LYS A 58 7.06 17.37 7.43
CA LYS A 58 6.52 16.23 6.68
C LYS A 58 7.64 15.29 6.25
N VAL A 59 7.41 14.00 6.45
CA VAL A 59 8.25 12.90 5.96
C VAL A 59 7.38 12.04 5.06
N LEU A 60 7.47 12.24 3.76
CA LEU A 60 6.83 11.40 2.76
C LEU A 60 7.65 10.13 2.55
N VAL A 61 6.98 8.99 2.45
CA VAL A 61 7.58 7.69 2.19
C VAL A 61 6.85 7.08 0.99
N THR A 62 7.57 6.54 0.01
CA THR A 62 6.96 5.89 -1.15
C THR A 62 7.88 4.80 -1.71
N GLU A 63 7.30 3.96 -2.55
CA GLU A 63 8.02 3.00 -3.37
C GLU A 63 8.10 3.52 -4.81
N LEU A 64 9.30 3.48 -5.38
CA LEU A 64 9.58 3.79 -6.78
C LEU A 64 9.87 2.50 -7.55
N PRO A 65 9.85 2.55 -8.91
CA PRO A 65 10.24 1.41 -9.73
C PRO A 65 11.61 0.84 -9.33
N PRO A 66 11.83 -0.48 -9.49
CA PRO A 66 13.09 -1.12 -9.08
C PRO A 66 14.36 -0.48 -9.67
N ALA A 67 14.27 0.07 -10.89
CA ALA A 67 15.39 0.69 -11.57
C ALA A 67 15.87 2.02 -10.93
N ALA A 68 15.00 2.71 -10.20
CA ALA A 68 15.28 4.07 -9.71
C ALA A 68 16.52 4.16 -8.81
N TYR A 69 16.75 3.16 -7.94
CA TYR A 69 17.94 3.13 -7.09
C TYR A 69 19.24 3.08 -7.92
N GLY A 70 19.29 2.24 -8.95
CA GLY A 70 20.45 2.12 -9.82
C GLY A 70 20.74 3.40 -10.62
N GLU A 71 19.69 4.06 -11.08
CA GLU A 71 19.78 5.35 -11.77
C GLU A 71 20.35 6.44 -10.83
N VAL A 72 19.82 6.56 -9.61
CA VAL A 72 20.32 7.54 -8.63
C VAL A 72 21.74 7.22 -8.18
N ALA A 73 22.07 5.95 -7.92
CA ALA A 73 23.44 5.55 -7.55
C ALA A 73 24.45 5.91 -8.66
N SER A 74 24.07 5.67 -9.91
CA SER A 74 24.90 6.02 -11.08
C SER A 74 25.07 7.53 -11.21
N ALA A 75 23.97 8.29 -11.06
CA ALA A 75 24.02 9.74 -11.04
C ALA A 75 24.93 10.23 -9.91
N PHE A 76 24.78 9.74 -8.68
CA PHE A 76 25.61 10.14 -7.54
C PHE A 76 27.11 9.92 -7.80
N ASN A 77 27.49 8.80 -8.41
CA ASN A 77 28.89 8.50 -8.75
C ASN A 77 29.45 9.40 -9.87
N ALA A 78 28.61 9.92 -10.76
CA ALA A 78 29.00 10.89 -11.78
C ALA A 78 29.19 12.32 -11.20
N ASN A 79 28.90 12.52 -9.91
CA ASN A 79 28.95 13.79 -9.18
C ASN A 79 28.31 15.00 -9.90
N PRO A 80 27.05 14.90 -10.38
CA PRO A 80 26.36 15.96 -11.09
C PRO A 80 25.77 17.03 -10.15
N ALA A 81 26.18 17.07 -8.88
CA ALA A 81 25.57 17.93 -7.87
C ALA A 81 25.51 19.38 -8.38
N GLY A 82 24.30 19.88 -8.62
CA GLY A 82 24.06 21.27 -9.00
C GLY A 82 24.45 22.21 -7.86
N THR A 83 24.64 23.48 -8.19
CA THR A 83 24.87 24.54 -7.20
C THR A 83 23.74 24.54 -6.16
N GLY A 84 24.07 24.24 -4.90
CA GLY A 84 23.13 24.31 -3.77
C GLY A 84 22.56 22.96 -3.27
N VAL A 85 22.84 21.85 -3.94
CA VAL A 85 22.44 20.50 -3.48
C VAL A 85 23.65 19.79 -2.86
N LYS A 86 23.55 19.43 -1.59
CA LYS A 86 24.55 18.59 -0.92
C LYS A 86 24.18 17.13 -1.10
N GLN A 87 25.17 16.31 -1.45
CA GLN A 87 25.05 14.87 -1.65
C GLN A 87 25.79 14.15 -0.54
N ASP A 88 25.19 13.12 0.04
CA ASP A 88 25.83 12.26 1.05
C ASP A 88 25.24 10.83 0.98
N LYS A 89 25.88 9.90 1.69
CA LYS A 89 25.52 8.48 1.74
C LYS A 89 25.45 7.99 3.17
N ILE A 90 24.60 7.01 3.42
CA ILE A 90 24.44 6.43 4.76
C ILE A 90 24.12 4.94 4.69
N GLU A 91 24.73 4.16 5.57
CA GLU A 91 24.38 2.74 5.72
C GLU A 91 23.05 2.62 6.48
N THR A 92 22.19 1.74 6.01
CA THR A 92 20.89 1.44 6.63
C THR A 92 20.69 -0.08 6.66
N PRO A 93 19.79 -0.59 7.51
CA PRO A 93 19.36 -1.99 7.43
C PRO A 93 18.82 -2.42 6.06
N ALA A 94 18.31 -1.49 5.24
CA ALA A 94 17.89 -1.75 3.87
C ALA A 94 19.06 -1.82 2.86
N GLY A 95 20.26 -1.41 3.25
CA GLY A 95 21.45 -1.29 2.42
C GLY A 95 21.97 0.16 2.34
N LEU A 96 23.01 0.37 1.53
CA LEU A 96 23.58 1.70 1.31
C LEU A 96 22.53 2.64 0.70
N ALA A 97 22.30 3.77 1.35
CA ALA A 97 21.39 4.80 0.92
C ALA A 97 22.14 6.00 0.34
N TYR A 98 21.56 6.62 -0.67
CA TYR A 98 22.02 7.90 -1.21
C TYR A 98 21.00 8.97 -0.83
N PHE A 99 21.47 10.09 -0.29
CA PHE A 99 20.58 11.19 0.06
C PHE A 99 21.14 12.56 -0.32
N THR A 100 20.23 13.50 -0.48
CA THR A 100 20.53 14.89 -0.76
C THR A 100 19.96 15.81 0.31
N THR A 101 20.56 16.98 0.46
CA THR A 101 20.07 18.06 1.30
C THR A 101 20.14 19.36 0.52
N GLU A 102 19.06 20.13 0.53
CA GLU A 102 18.96 21.42 -0.16
C GLU A 102 18.09 22.40 0.63
N SER A 103 18.29 23.68 0.39
CA SER A 103 17.40 24.75 0.84
C SER A 103 16.37 25.05 -0.26
N GLY A 104 15.13 25.31 0.13
CA GLY A 104 14.06 25.62 -0.80
C GLY A 104 12.94 26.43 -0.15
N LYS A 105 11.78 26.48 -0.82
CA LYS A 105 10.57 27.12 -0.31
C LYS A 105 9.35 26.23 -0.47
N ALA A 106 8.47 26.24 0.52
CA ALA A 106 7.13 25.66 0.47
C ALA A 106 6.11 26.82 0.52
N GLY A 107 5.58 27.21 -0.64
CA GLY A 107 4.94 28.52 -0.78
C GLY A 107 5.96 29.61 -0.48
N ASP A 108 5.63 30.52 0.44
CA ASP A 108 6.55 31.57 0.90
C ASP A 108 7.44 31.16 2.08
N THR A 109 7.26 29.96 2.63
CA THR A 109 7.99 29.50 3.81
C THR A 109 9.34 28.90 3.42
N PRO A 110 10.48 29.42 3.93
CA PRO A 110 11.78 28.78 3.76
C PRO A 110 11.81 27.41 4.43
N VAL A 111 12.29 26.41 3.70
CA VAL A 111 12.36 25.02 4.17
C VAL A 111 13.72 24.41 3.83
N LYS A 112 14.13 23.44 4.65
CA LYS A 112 15.18 22.49 4.33
C LYS A 112 14.55 21.20 3.83
N ARG A 113 15.05 20.70 2.71
CA ARG A 113 14.59 19.45 2.09
C ARG A 113 15.67 18.41 2.14
N TYR A 114 15.26 17.19 2.45
CA TYR A 114 16.11 16.01 2.39
C TYR A 114 15.41 14.98 1.53
N SER A 115 16.14 14.30 0.66
CA SER A 115 15.61 13.19 -0.13
C SER A 115 16.55 12.02 -0.03
N MET A 116 16.04 10.83 0.23
CA MET A 116 16.85 9.61 0.31
C MET A 116 16.24 8.52 -0.55
N ILE A 117 17.10 7.75 -1.23
CA ILE A 117 16.73 6.51 -1.89
C ILE A 117 17.50 5.34 -1.29
N VAL A 118 16.83 4.20 -1.12
CA VAL A 118 17.39 2.95 -0.61
C VAL A 118 17.02 1.78 -1.52
N PRO A 119 17.85 0.72 -1.59
CA PRO A 119 17.50 -0.45 -2.38
C PRO A 119 16.38 -1.25 -1.69
N GLY A 120 15.61 -1.98 -2.49
CA GLY A 120 14.51 -2.84 -2.02
C GLY A 120 14.31 -4.07 -2.90
N ALA A 121 13.69 -5.10 -2.36
CA ALA A 121 13.38 -6.32 -3.11
C ALA A 121 12.20 -6.09 -4.07
N GLY A 122 12.51 -5.81 -5.33
CA GLY A 122 11.49 -5.53 -6.36
C GLY A 122 10.87 -4.13 -6.25
N PHE A 123 11.57 -3.18 -5.64
CA PHE A 123 11.24 -1.74 -5.61
C PHE A 123 12.48 -0.92 -5.22
N SER A 124 12.40 0.40 -5.36
CA SER A 124 13.34 1.33 -4.71
C SER A 124 12.60 2.12 -3.65
N GLY A 125 13.10 2.15 -2.41
CA GLY A 125 12.49 2.92 -1.35
C GLY A 125 12.86 4.40 -1.44
N TYR A 126 11.90 5.31 -1.32
CA TYR A 126 12.15 6.75 -1.36
C TYR A 126 11.54 7.47 -0.15
N VAL A 127 12.31 8.40 0.41
CA VAL A 127 11.92 9.23 1.55
C VAL A 127 12.18 10.68 1.22
N ALA A 128 11.19 11.55 1.39
CA ALA A 128 11.35 13.00 1.25
C ALA A 128 10.93 13.69 2.55
N VAL A 129 11.82 14.52 3.08
CA VAL A 129 11.62 15.27 4.32
C VAL A 129 11.57 16.76 3.99
N GLN A 130 10.61 17.45 4.57
CA GLN A 130 10.53 18.90 4.51
C GLN A 130 10.42 19.45 5.94
N ILE A 131 11.37 20.31 6.31
CA ILE A 131 11.43 20.94 7.63
C ILE A 131 11.50 22.47 7.44
N PRO A 132 10.54 23.23 7.98
CA PRO A 132 10.64 24.70 8.03
C PRO A 132 11.90 25.17 8.75
N GLU A 133 12.53 26.25 8.28
CA GLU A 133 13.80 26.71 8.86
C GLU A 133 13.70 27.01 10.37
N ASN A 134 12.56 27.51 10.85
CA ASN A 134 12.31 27.75 12.27
C ASN A 134 12.25 26.46 13.11
N ALA A 135 12.00 25.31 12.50
CA ALA A 135 11.91 24.00 13.15
C ALA A 135 13.24 23.23 13.14
N THR A 136 14.26 23.71 12.42
CA THR A 136 15.59 23.05 12.31
C THR A 136 16.37 22.97 13.61
N LYS A 137 16.01 23.77 14.63
CA LYS A 137 16.57 23.67 15.99
C LYS A 137 16.11 22.41 16.71
N ILE A 138 14.94 21.88 16.34
CA ILE A 138 14.36 20.64 16.90
C ILE A 138 14.71 19.47 15.98
N TYR A 139 14.44 19.63 14.68
CA TYR A 139 14.72 18.63 13.66
C TYR A 139 16.04 18.97 12.96
N THR A 140 17.14 18.68 13.65
CA THR A 140 18.51 18.98 13.17
C THR A 140 18.92 18.06 12.01
N ASP A 141 19.98 18.43 11.29
CA ASP A 141 20.56 17.59 10.24
C ASP A 141 20.97 16.22 10.76
N GLU A 142 21.56 16.19 11.95
CA GLU A 142 21.96 14.93 12.58
C GLU A 142 20.73 14.10 12.96
N ALA A 143 19.66 14.72 13.46
CA ALA A 143 18.41 14.00 13.74
C ALA A 143 17.86 13.35 12.45
N VAL A 144 17.73 14.12 11.36
CA VAL A 144 17.26 13.58 10.08
C VAL A 144 18.16 12.44 9.58
N ARG A 145 19.49 12.60 9.71
CA ARG A 145 20.47 11.58 9.35
C ARG A 145 20.28 10.30 10.17
N GLN A 146 20.02 10.40 11.48
CA GLN A 146 19.72 9.24 12.33
C GLN A 146 18.40 8.55 11.96
N MET A 147 17.36 9.32 11.63
CA MET A 147 16.11 8.75 11.09
C MET A 147 16.37 7.99 9.78
N PHE A 148 17.12 8.58 8.85
CA PHE A 148 17.52 7.92 7.61
C PHE A 148 18.30 6.63 7.84
N ALA A 149 19.26 6.62 8.78
CA ALA A 149 20.04 5.44 9.16
C ALA A 149 19.18 4.26 9.64
N SER A 150 18.01 4.54 10.24
CA SER A 150 17.08 3.53 10.75
C SER A 150 16.24 2.84 9.67
N THR A 151 16.40 3.22 8.41
CA THR A 151 15.54 2.76 7.31
C THR A 151 15.69 1.25 7.06
N VAL A 152 14.58 0.55 7.04
CA VAL A 152 14.49 -0.90 6.89
C VAL A 152 13.40 -1.24 5.87
N THR A 153 13.57 -2.37 5.18
CA THR A 153 12.54 -2.92 4.30
C THR A 153 11.96 -4.21 4.86
N ARG A 154 10.69 -4.47 4.53
CA ARG A 154 10.04 -5.78 4.70
C ARG A 154 9.80 -6.41 3.33
N ARG A 155 9.78 -7.74 3.28
CA ARG A 155 9.60 -8.48 2.01
C ARG A 155 8.22 -8.23 1.38
N GLU A 156 7.18 -8.24 2.21
CA GLU A 156 5.80 -8.03 1.77
C GLU A 156 5.00 -7.30 2.86
N VAL A 157 3.89 -6.69 2.44
CA VAL A 157 2.85 -6.19 3.35
C VAL A 157 2.01 -7.39 3.79
N SER A 158 1.73 -7.54 5.09
CA SER A 158 0.94 -8.67 5.56
C SER A 158 -0.48 -8.65 4.97
N VAL A 159 -1.08 -9.82 4.80
CA VAL A 159 -2.46 -9.95 4.28
C VAL A 159 -3.46 -9.16 5.13
N ASP A 160 -3.35 -9.25 6.46
CA ASP A 160 -4.22 -8.54 7.39
C ASP A 160 -4.11 -7.02 7.22
N GLU A 161 -2.91 -6.49 7.00
CA GLU A 161 -2.73 -5.06 6.74
C GLU A 161 -3.33 -4.66 5.40
N GLN A 162 -3.13 -5.45 4.34
CA GLN A 162 -3.72 -5.18 3.03
C GLN A 162 -5.25 -5.15 3.10
N ILE A 163 -5.88 -6.10 3.80
CA ILE A 163 -7.33 -6.12 4.03
C ILE A 163 -7.76 -4.93 4.88
N ALA A 164 -7.02 -4.61 5.95
CA ALA A 164 -7.32 -3.49 6.84
C ALA A 164 -7.28 -2.13 6.14
N LEU A 165 -6.57 -1.99 5.01
CA LEU A 165 -6.55 -0.77 4.21
C LEU A 165 -7.81 -0.56 3.37
N MET A 166 -8.58 -1.62 3.10
CA MET A 166 -9.78 -1.51 2.26
C MET A 166 -10.85 -0.66 2.95
N PRO A 167 -11.65 0.13 2.23
CA PRO A 167 -12.72 0.97 2.80
C PRO A 167 -13.96 0.17 3.25
N PHE A 168 -13.85 -1.16 3.26
CA PHE A 168 -14.84 -2.13 3.70
C PHE A 168 -14.14 -3.26 4.45
N LYS A 169 -14.88 -4.01 5.27
CA LYS A 169 -14.39 -5.22 5.93
C LYS A 169 -14.66 -6.43 5.05
N ILE A 170 -13.76 -7.40 5.07
CA ILE A 170 -13.95 -8.73 4.47
C ILE A 170 -13.92 -9.73 5.62
N THR A 171 -15.06 -10.36 5.93
CA THR A 171 -15.16 -11.29 7.06
C THR A 171 -14.93 -12.75 6.67
N ASP A 172 -14.95 -13.04 5.37
CA ASP A 172 -14.76 -14.38 4.84
C ASP A 172 -13.96 -14.30 3.53
N LEU A 173 -12.85 -15.02 3.47
CA LEU A 173 -12.00 -15.14 2.28
C LEU A 173 -12.34 -16.38 1.44
N ALA A 174 -13.29 -17.22 1.86
CA ALA A 174 -13.71 -18.44 1.20
C ALA A 174 -12.53 -19.29 0.71
N GLU A 175 -11.53 -19.49 1.58
CA GLU A 175 -10.31 -20.26 1.32
C GLU A 175 -9.36 -19.70 0.24
N PHE A 176 -9.60 -18.50 -0.30
CA PHE A 176 -8.61 -17.83 -1.15
C PHE A 176 -7.35 -17.49 -0.32
N LYS A 177 -6.22 -18.09 -0.69
CA LYS A 177 -4.95 -17.96 0.04
C LYS A 177 -4.10 -16.80 -0.46
N ASN A 178 -4.18 -16.50 -1.76
CA ASN A 178 -3.41 -15.42 -2.34
C ASN A 178 -4.23 -14.14 -2.27
N VAL A 179 -3.80 -13.24 -1.37
CA VAL A 179 -4.39 -11.92 -1.19
C VAL A 179 -3.36 -10.87 -1.53
N ARG A 180 -3.69 -10.01 -2.49
CA ARG A 180 -2.80 -8.95 -2.98
C ARG A 180 -3.57 -7.65 -3.26
N THR A 181 -3.02 -6.53 -2.83
CA THR A 181 -3.49 -5.21 -3.22
C THR A 181 -3.16 -4.95 -4.68
N LEU A 182 -4.17 -4.55 -5.48
CA LEU A 182 -3.95 -4.09 -6.87
C LEU A 182 -3.73 -2.58 -6.92
N ALA A 183 -4.51 -1.84 -6.13
CA ALA A 183 -4.35 -0.41 -5.93
C ALA A 183 -4.50 -0.12 -4.43
N PRO A 184 -3.46 0.42 -3.76
CA PRO A 184 -3.47 0.67 -2.32
C PRO A 184 -4.73 1.41 -1.83
N GLY A 185 -5.47 0.78 -0.92
CA GLY A 185 -6.70 1.32 -0.34
C GLY A 185 -7.92 1.38 -1.28
N ILE A 186 -7.80 0.89 -2.53
CA ILE A 186 -8.85 0.99 -3.55
C ILE A 186 -9.34 -0.38 -4.01
N SER A 187 -8.43 -1.31 -4.30
CA SER A 187 -8.77 -2.64 -4.78
C SER A 187 -7.80 -3.72 -4.31
N ILE A 188 -8.35 -4.91 -4.07
CA ILE A 188 -7.65 -6.11 -3.64
C ILE A 188 -8.10 -7.31 -4.49
N ILE A 189 -7.17 -8.23 -4.77
CA ILE A 189 -7.44 -9.51 -5.41
C ILE A 189 -7.33 -10.65 -4.38
N LEU A 190 -8.29 -11.57 -4.43
CA LEU A 190 -8.30 -12.85 -3.73
C LEU A 190 -8.23 -13.96 -4.78
N ALA A 191 -7.28 -14.89 -4.70
CA ALA A 191 -7.08 -15.89 -5.75
C ALA A 191 -6.59 -17.25 -5.23
N ASP A 192 -6.89 -18.29 -6.00
CA ASP A 192 -6.31 -19.64 -5.85
C ASP A 192 -4.99 -19.77 -6.63
N GLY A 193 -4.75 -18.88 -7.60
CA GLY A 193 -3.51 -18.75 -8.37
C GLY A 193 -2.65 -17.59 -7.89
N ASP A 194 -1.41 -17.54 -8.36
CA ASP A 194 -0.47 -16.45 -8.08
C ASP A 194 -0.22 -15.60 -9.33
N GLU A 195 0.36 -14.42 -9.13
CA GLU A 195 0.63 -13.47 -10.23
C GLU A 195 1.64 -14.02 -11.25
N SER A 196 2.56 -14.90 -10.83
CA SER A 196 3.64 -15.40 -11.70
C SER A 196 3.12 -16.28 -12.84
N SER A 197 2.02 -16.99 -12.59
CA SER A 197 1.33 -17.86 -13.55
C SER A 197 0.11 -17.21 -14.20
N GLY A 198 -0.23 -15.97 -13.80
CA GLY A 198 -1.50 -15.33 -14.11
C GLY A 198 -2.63 -15.86 -13.21
N PHE A 199 -3.63 -15.01 -12.96
CA PHE A 199 -4.77 -15.38 -12.11
C PHE A 199 -5.84 -16.17 -12.88
N GLU A 200 -5.91 -15.98 -14.19
CA GLU A 200 -6.93 -16.49 -15.11
C GLU A 200 -7.08 -18.01 -15.17
N PRO A 201 -6.02 -18.83 -15.01
CA PRO A 201 -6.15 -20.29 -15.01
C PRO A 201 -6.87 -20.87 -13.78
N LYS A 202 -7.18 -20.04 -12.77
CA LYS A 202 -7.79 -20.47 -11.51
C LYS A 202 -8.87 -19.47 -11.04
N PRO A 203 -9.71 -19.84 -10.06
CA PRO A 203 -10.68 -18.91 -9.50
C PRO A 203 -10.01 -17.71 -8.82
N TYR A 204 -10.53 -16.51 -9.10
CA TYR A 204 -10.11 -15.28 -8.43
C TYR A 204 -11.26 -14.28 -8.32
N MET A 205 -11.09 -13.32 -7.41
CA MET A 205 -12.00 -12.19 -7.19
C MET A 205 -11.22 -10.90 -7.06
N ILE A 206 -11.69 -9.84 -7.71
CA ILE A 206 -11.22 -8.47 -7.52
C ILE A 206 -12.33 -7.71 -6.78
N LEU A 207 -12.00 -7.13 -5.64
CA LEU A 207 -12.90 -6.35 -4.79
C LEU A 207 -12.40 -4.90 -4.76
N GLY A 208 -13.26 -3.92 -4.99
CA GLY A 208 -12.86 -2.52 -4.88
C GLY A 208 -14.02 -1.54 -4.97
N LEU A 209 -13.72 -0.27 -4.72
CA LEU A 209 -14.68 0.81 -4.95
C LEU A 209 -14.47 1.43 -6.32
N ILE A 210 -15.57 1.79 -6.97
CA ILE A 210 -15.58 2.63 -8.17
C ILE A 210 -16.22 3.98 -7.84
N GLY A 211 -15.61 5.05 -8.33
CA GLY A 211 -16.10 6.43 -8.20
C GLY A 211 -17.25 6.78 -9.14
N ALA A 212 -18.07 5.80 -9.50
CA ALA A 212 -19.19 5.95 -10.42
C ALA A 212 -20.41 5.24 -9.84
N THR A 213 -21.44 6.02 -9.52
CA THR A 213 -22.75 5.53 -9.09
C THR A 213 -23.81 6.28 -9.90
N PRO A 214 -24.58 5.58 -10.76
CA PRO A 214 -25.72 6.19 -11.43
C PRO A 214 -26.71 6.77 -10.41
N GLN A 215 -27.01 8.08 -10.56
CA GLN A 215 -27.94 8.77 -9.68
C GLN A 215 -29.38 8.30 -9.89
N GLN A 216 -29.77 8.08 -11.14
CA GLN A 216 -31.07 7.55 -11.49
C GLN A 216 -31.05 6.02 -11.36
N ALA A 217 -32.07 5.46 -10.71
CA ALA A 217 -32.17 4.02 -10.51
C ALA A 217 -32.27 3.26 -11.84
N ASP A 218 -32.96 3.85 -12.83
CA ASP A 218 -33.21 3.24 -14.14
C ASP A 218 -31.93 3.10 -14.98
N ASP A 219 -30.91 3.94 -14.74
CA ASP A 219 -29.60 3.83 -15.39
C ASP A 219 -28.74 2.66 -14.89
N ARG A 220 -29.07 2.10 -13.72
CA ARG A 220 -28.22 1.11 -13.03
C ARG A 220 -28.08 -0.20 -13.80
N ALA A 221 -29.13 -0.62 -14.52
CA ALA A 221 -29.10 -1.83 -15.33
C ALA A 221 -28.08 -1.71 -16.47
N ARG A 222 -28.20 -0.63 -17.24
CA ARG A 222 -27.31 -0.31 -18.36
C ARG A 222 -25.88 -0.14 -17.87
N PHE A 223 -25.68 0.61 -16.80
CA PHE A 223 -24.37 0.80 -16.18
C PHE A 223 -23.71 -0.52 -15.77
N ALA A 224 -24.45 -1.46 -15.17
CA ALA A 224 -23.91 -2.75 -14.78
C ALA A 224 -23.44 -3.58 -15.99
N GLN A 225 -24.22 -3.60 -17.07
CA GLN A 225 -23.85 -4.29 -18.31
C GLN A 225 -22.63 -3.66 -18.98
N GLU A 226 -22.62 -2.33 -19.14
CA GLU A 226 -21.49 -1.58 -19.71
C GLU A 226 -20.21 -1.82 -18.90
N ALA A 227 -20.29 -1.74 -17.57
CA ALA A 227 -19.15 -2.00 -16.70
C ALA A 227 -18.63 -3.44 -16.87
N ALA A 228 -19.51 -4.44 -16.95
CA ALA A 228 -19.11 -5.84 -17.11
C ALA A 228 -18.38 -6.08 -18.45
N LEU A 229 -18.81 -5.44 -19.53
CA LEU A 229 -18.15 -5.54 -20.83
C LEU A 229 -16.79 -4.83 -20.89
N GLN A 230 -16.52 -3.92 -19.95
CA GLN A 230 -15.26 -3.19 -19.82
C GLN A 230 -14.28 -3.83 -18.82
N ILE A 231 -14.52 -5.07 -18.37
CA ILE A 231 -13.57 -5.78 -17.50
C ILE A 231 -12.24 -5.96 -18.27
N PRO A 232 -11.11 -5.43 -17.75
CA PRO A 232 -9.82 -5.53 -18.43
C PRO A 232 -9.40 -6.99 -18.64
N GLY A 233 -8.75 -7.26 -19.78
CA GLY A 233 -8.24 -8.59 -20.11
C GLY A 233 -9.27 -9.59 -20.64
N MET A 234 -10.56 -9.22 -20.65
CA MET A 234 -11.62 -10.02 -21.26
C MET A 234 -11.70 -9.80 -22.78
N ARG A 235 -11.86 -10.90 -23.52
CA ARG A 235 -12.08 -10.93 -24.97
C ARG A 235 -13.27 -11.83 -25.30
N GLU A 236 -13.88 -11.59 -26.45
CA GLU A 236 -15.03 -12.39 -26.94
C GLU A 236 -16.18 -12.46 -25.90
N SER A 237 -16.34 -11.38 -25.13
CA SER A 237 -17.27 -11.33 -24.01
C SER A 237 -18.71 -11.25 -24.46
N ARG A 238 -19.57 -12.03 -23.81
CA ARG A 238 -21.02 -11.97 -23.99
C ARG A 238 -21.71 -11.97 -22.63
N VAL A 239 -22.63 -11.03 -22.43
CA VAL A 239 -23.54 -11.04 -21.28
C VAL A 239 -24.50 -12.22 -21.42
N THR A 240 -24.54 -13.07 -20.41
CA THR A 240 -25.46 -14.22 -20.33
C THR A 240 -26.64 -13.94 -19.41
N MET A 241 -26.44 -13.08 -18.41
CA MET A 241 -27.46 -12.70 -17.44
C MET A 241 -27.13 -11.32 -16.86
N SER A 242 -28.14 -10.50 -16.58
CA SER A 242 -27.97 -9.26 -15.81
C SER A 242 -29.24 -8.92 -15.07
N GLU A 243 -29.23 -9.08 -13.75
CA GLU A 243 -30.44 -8.98 -12.92
C GLU A 243 -30.23 -8.06 -11.71
N PRO A 244 -31.27 -7.31 -11.31
CA PRO A 244 -31.25 -6.56 -10.07
C PRO A 244 -31.27 -7.51 -8.86
N ILE A 245 -30.43 -7.24 -7.86
CA ILE A 245 -30.37 -8.01 -6.62
C ILE A 245 -30.24 -7.08 -5.40
N ARG A 246 -30.32 -7.66 -4.21
CA ARG A 246 -29.92 -7.00 -2.96
C ARG A 246 -28.63 -7.62 -2.43
N ILE A 247 -27.63 -6.78 -2.15
CA ILE A 247 -26.37 -7.19 -1.55
C ILE A 247 -26.29 -6.51 -0.18
N ASN A 248 -26.37 -7.28 0.90
CA ASN A 248 -26.44 -6.76 2.27
C ASN A 248 -27.53 -5.67 2.42
N GLY A 249 -28.71 -5.92 1.86
CA GLY A 249 -29.88 -5.03 1.88
C GLY A 249 -29.84 -3.86 0.89
N GLN A 250 -28.68 -3.51 0.35
CA GLN A 250 -28.51 -2.42 -0.62
C GLN A 250 -28.83 -2.89 -2.04
N GLN A 251 -29.31 -1.97 -2.88
CA GLN A 251 -29.58 -2.24 -4.28
C GLN A 251 -28.28 -2.54 -5.03
N GLY A 252 -28.32 -3.55 -5.88
CA GLY A 252 -27.20 -3.91 -6.73
C GLY A 252 -27.64 -4.67 -7.96
N TYR A 253 -26.66 -5.04 -8.77
CA TYR A 253 -26.85 -5.90 -9.94
C TYR A 253 -25.86 -7.04 -9.92
N GLU A 254 -26.31 -8.21 -10.35
CA GLU A 254 -25.48 -9.34 -10.74
C GLU A 254 -25.47 -9.44 -12.26
N THR A 255 -24.30 -9.29 -12.88
CA THR A 255 -24.11 -9.44 -14.32
C THR A 255 -23.15 -10.60 -14.56
N ARG A 256 -23.60 -11.64 -15.27
CA ARG A 256 -22.75 -12.75 -15.70
C ARG A 256 -22.35 -12.58 -17.15
N ILE A 257 -21.08 -12.84 -17.41
CA ILE A 257 -20.52 -12.82 -18.75
C ILE A 257 -19.71 -14.10 -18.98
N ASP A 258 -19.78 -14.63 -20.18
CA ASP A 258 -18.85 -15.63 -20.68
C ASP A 258 -17.86 -14.97 -21.62
N GLY A 259 -16.63 -15.47 -21.66
CA GLY A 259 -15.65 -15.03 -22.64
C GLY A 259 -14.32 -15.76 -22.49
N VAL A 260 -13.26 -15.10 -22.93
CA VAL A 260 -11.90 -15.61 -22.96
C VAL A 260 -10.97 -14.63 -22.24
N SER A 261 -10.10 -15.13 -21.37
CA SER A 261 -9.18 -14.31 -20.55
C SER A 261 -7.73 -14.80 -20.64
N GLY A 262 -6.79 -13.92 -20.27
CA GLY A 262 -5.35 -14.23 -20.24
C GLY A 262 -4.71 -14.44 -21.62
N LYS A 263 -3.39 -14.64 -21.65
CA LYS A 263 -2.65 -14.89 -22.90
C LYS A 263 -3.03 -16.23 -23.54
N ASP A 264 -3.29 -17.23 -22.70
CA ASP A 264 -3.57 -18.62 -23.10
C ASP A 264 -5.01 -18.83 -23.59
N LYS A 265 -5.80 -17.75 -23.72
CA LYS A 265 -7.18 -17.80 -24.18
C LYS A 265 -8.05 -18.74 -23.33
N THR A 266 -7.90 -18.69 -22.02
CA THR A 266 -8.68 -19.52 -21.08
C THR A 266 -10.16 -19.17 -21.18
N PRO A 267 -11.04 -20.14 -21.50
CA PRO A 267 -12.48 -19.91 -21.46
C PRO A 267 -12.94 -19.76 -20.01
N VAL A 268 -13.55 -18.62 -19.70
CA VAL A 268 -13.97 -18.27 -18.35
C VAL A 268 -15.45 -17.92 -18.32
N THR A 269 -16.03 -18.12 -17.13
CA THR A 269 -17.28 -17.48 -16.73
C THR A 269 -16.94 -16.48 -15.64
N VAL A 270 -17.49 -15.27 -15.78
CA VAL A 270 -17.26 -14.15 -14.87
C VAL A 270 -18.60 -13.68 -14.34
N VAL A 271 -18.64 -13.35 -13.06
CA VAL A 271 -19.74 -12.60 -12.44
C VAL A 271 -19.21 -11.27 -11.93
N GLN A 272 -19.96 -10.22 -12.23
CA GLN A 272 -19.81 -8.93 -11.61
C GLN A 272 -20.98 -8.68 -10.67
N TRP A 273 -20.68 -8.26 -9.45
CA TRP A 273 -21.64 -7.62 -8.57
C TRP A 273 -21.30 -6.15 -8.41
N ILE A 274 -22.29 -5.28 -8.60
CA ILE A 274 -22.20 -3.87 -8.23
C ILE A 274 -23.22 -3.60 -7.14
N ARG A 275 -22.76 -3.17 -5.97
CA ARG A 275 -23.59 -2.66 -4.88
C ARG A 275 -23.52 -1.14 -4.91
N PHE A 276 -24.64 -0.49 -5.24
CA PHE A 276 -24.69 0.96 -5.40
C PHE A 276 -24.69 1.66 -4.04
N GLY A 277 -23.77 2.61 -3.87
CA GLY A 277 -23.70 3.49 -2.70
C GLY A 277 -24.11 4.93 -3.04
N GLY A 278 -23.70 5.88 -2.21
CA GLY A 278 -23.92 7.32 -2.45
C GLY A 278 -22.96 7.86 -3.50
N SER A 279 -21.73 8.18 -3.09
CA SER A 279 -20.67 8.71 -3.96
C SER A 279 -19.85 7.65 -4.68
N THR A 280 -19.77 6.44 -4.12
CA THR A 280 -19.03 5.31 -4.67
C THR A 280 -19.90 4.05 -4.69
N SER A 281 -19.57 3.12 -5.56
CA SER A 281 -20.18 1.78 -5.59
C SER A 281 -19.13 0.73 -5.28
N LEU A 282 -19.51 -0.31 -4.54
CA LEU A 282 -18.67 -1.50 -4.38
C LEU A 282 -18.82 -2.35 -5.64
N ARG A 283 -17.70 -2.61 -6.29
CA ARG A 283 -17.61 -3.49 -7.46
C ARG A 283 -16.82 -4.73 -7.09
N ILE A 284 -17.42 -5.89 -7.35
CA ILE A 284 -16.84 -7.20 -7.16
C ILE A 284 -16.84 -7.87 -8.52
N ILE A 285 -15.68 -8.32 -8.97
CA ILE A 285 -15.53 -9.11 -10.20
C ILE A 285 -14.97 -10.45 -9.78
N ALA A 286 -15.62 -11.55 -10.12
CA ALA A 286 -15.15 -12.89 -9.83
C ALA A 286 -15.14 -13.71 -11.11
N SER A 287 -14.04 -14.43 -11.34
CA SER A 287 -13.81 -15.17 -12.58
C SER A 287 -13.28 -16.56 -12.24
N ALA A 288 -13.75 -17.56 -12.97
CA ALA A 288 -13.18 -18.90 -12.94
C ALA A 288 -13.19 -19.52 -14.35
N PRO A 289 -12.26 -20.43 -14.64
CA PRO A 289 -12.40 -21.36 -15.76
C PRO A 289 -13.78 -22.04 -15.75
N ARG A 290 -14.38 -22.23 -16.93
CA ARG A 290 -15.77 -22.72 -17.04
C ARG A 290 -16.00 -24.07 -16.35
N ASP A 291 -15.01 -24.95 -16.39
CA ASP A 291 -15.02 -26.25 -15.74
C ASP A 291 -14.95 -26.18 -14.21
N GLN A 292 -14.47 -25.06 -13.65
CA GLN A 292 -14.37 -24.81 -12.21
C GLN A 292 -15.50 -23.93 -11.66
N TRP A 293 -16.33 -23.35 -12.54
CA TRP A 293 -17.34 -22.36 -12.20
C TRP A 293 -18.30 -22.80 -11.09
N SER A 294 -18.84 -24.02 -11.18
CA SER A 294 -19.86 -24.51 -10.24
C SER A 294 -19.37 -24.47 -8.78
N ASN A 295 -18.13 -24.92 -8.55
CA ASN A 295 -17.51 -24.91 -7.22
C ASN A 295 -17.09 -23.50 -6.80
N ALA A 296 -16.50 -22.73 -7.73
CA ALA A 296 -16.02 -21.38 -7.46
C ALA A 296 -17.15 -20.40 -7.12
N PHE A 297 -18.31 -20.52 -7.79
CA PHE A 297 -19.41 -19.57 -7.63
C PHE A 297 -19.98 -19.53 -6.21
N THR A 298 -20.00 -20.66 -5.51
CA THR A 298 -20.42 -20.69 -4.09
C THR A 298 -19.44 -19.94 -3.20
N ARG A 299 -18.14 -20.11 -3.43
CA ARG A 299 -17.08 -19.37 -2.71
C ARG A 299 -17.14 -17.87 -3.01
N PHE A 300 -17.37 -17.50 -4.27
CA PHE A 300 -17.52 -16.09 -4.66
C PHE A 300 -18.68 -15.40 -3.94
N ARG A 301 -19.82 -16.09 -3.77
CA ARG A 301 -20.95 -15.56 -3.00
C ARG A 301 -20.62 -15.41 -1.52
N ALA A 302 -19.92 -16.37 -0.92
CA ALA A 302 -19.49 -16.29 0.48
C ALA A 302 -18.64 -15.04 0.74
N VAL A 303 -17.64 -14.77 -0.11
CA VAL A 303 -16.85 -13.52 -0.03
C VAL A 303 -17.72 -12.29 -0.21
N ARG A 304 -18.58 -12.24 -1.25
CA ARG A 304 -19.49 -11.11 -1.50
C ARG A 304 -20.34 -10.78 -0.28
N ASP A 305 -20.93 -11.80 0.33
CA ASP A 305 -21.84 -11.66 1.46
C ASP A 305 -21.07 -11.26 2.74
N GLY A 306 -19.81 -11.69 2.86
CA GLY A 306 -18.86 -11.27 3.90
C GLY A 306 -18.33 -9.84 3.80
N ILE A 307 -18.73 -9.05 2.79
CA ILE A 307 -18.27 -7.65 2.65
C ILE A 307 -19.18 -6.66 3.39
N GLN A 308 -18.67 -6.10 4.47
CA GLN A 308 -19.39 -5.18 5.36
C GLN A 308 -18.83 -3.74 5.28
N PRO A 309 -19.65 -2.70 5.52
CA PRO A 309 -19.14 -1.35 5.71
C PRO A 309 -18.11 -1.29 6.84
N LYS A 310 -17.12 -0.38 6.73
CA LYS A 310 -16.36 0.03 7.91
C LYS A 310 -17.28 0.87 8.80
N GLY A 311 -17.42 0.45 10.06
CA GLY A 311 -18.11 1.21 11.10
C GLY A 311 -17.30 2.41 11.55
#